data_AF-A0A3N4VPD1-F1
#
_entry.id   AF-A0A3N4VPD1-F1
#
_cell.length_a   1.000
_cell.length_b   1.000
_cell.length_c   1.000
_cell.angle_alpha   90.00
_cell.angle_beta   90.00
_cell.angle_gamma   90.00
#
_symmetry.space_group_name_H-M   'P 1'
#
loop_
_entity.id
_entity.type
_entity.pdbx_description
1 polymer ?
#
loop_
_entity_poly.entity_id
_entity_poly.type
_entity_poly.pdbx_seq_one_letter_code
_entity_poly.pdbx_strand_id
1 'polypeptide(L)'
;MSAVLRRAKSFYCKAMIVEFVICLSLTLVIALCSSFHQAYSFFLGSLIAFFPQIIFIYYVLFRKNTQKVTALYRGEGLKWLITIVLMVFVLKTAISLNMMIFFAGYFLGLFCNGIFPIFLNRQTQ
;
A
#
# COMPACT_ATOMS: atom_id res chain seq x y z
N MET A 1 20.95 6.68 -17.37
CA MET A 1 20.08 5.71 -16.67
C MET A 1 19.52 4.75 -17.70
N SER A 2 19.70 3.43 -17.53
CA SER A 2 19.21 2.43 -18.48
C SER A 2 17.69 2.51 -18.65
N ALA A 3 17.19 2.32 -19.88
CA ALA A 3 15.77 2.43 -20.22
C ALA A 3 14.85 1.52 -19.35
N VAL A 4 15.40 0.43 -18.84
CA VAL A 4 14.73 -0.55 -17.96
C VAL A 4 14.38 0.05 -16.58
N LEU A 5 15.30 0.83 -15.98
CA LEU A 5 15.07 1.50 -14.69
C LEU A 5 14.00 2.59 -14.81
N ARG A 6 13.96 3.31 -15.94
CA ARG A 6 12.96 4.35 -16.20
C ARG A 6 11.57 3.75 -16.43
N ARG A 7 11.48 2.60 -17.11
CA ARG A 7 10.23 1.83 -17.27
C ARG A 7 9.72 1.33 -15.92
N ALA A 8 10.56 0.64 -15.13
CA ALA A 8 10.17 0.16 -13.80
C ALA A 8 9.61 1.30 -12.93
N LYS A 9 10.32 2.43 -12.85
CA LYS A 9 9.87 3.61 -12.08
C LYS A 9 8.49 4.12 -12.53
N SER A 10 8.25 4.24 -13.84
CA SER A 10 6.97 4.71 -14.39
C SER A 10 5.82 3.75 -14.06
N PHE A 11 6.06 2.43 -14.13
CA PHE A 11 5.06 1.42 -13.77
C PHE A 11 4.74 1.44 -12.27
N TYR A 12 5.74 1.53 -11.40
CA TYR A 12 5.51 1.65 -9.95
C TYR A 12 4.75 2.92 -9.59
N CYS A 13 5.06 4.06 -10.23
CA CYS A 13 4.27 5.28 -10.05
C CYS A 13 2.82 5.11 -10.52
N LYS A 14 2.59 4.48 -11.67
CA LYS A 14 1.23 4.20 -12.16
C LYS A 14 0.46 3.29 -11.20
N ALA A 15 1.09 2.22 -10.72
CA ALA A 15 0.51 1.30 -9.74
C ALA A 15 0.09 2.03 -8.47
N MET A 16 0.96 2.87 -7.93
CA MET A 16 0.69 3.67 -6.74
C MET A 16 -0.48 4.65 -6.95
N ILE A 17 -0.58 5.28 -8.14
CA ILE A 17 -1.72 6.14 -8.48
C ILE A 17 -3.01 5.32 -8.56
N VAL A 18 -2.98 4.14 -9.18
CA VAL A 18 -4.15 3.25 -9.29
C VAL A 18 -4.61 2.81 -7.90
N GLU A 19 -3.70 2.39 -7.02
CA GLU A 19 -4.05 1.98 -5.66
C GLU A 19 -4.66 3.13 -4.86
N PHE A 20 -4.10 4.34 -5.01
CA PHE A 20 -4.62 5.53 -4.36
C PHE A 20 -6.02 5.90 -4.88
N VAL A 21 -6.24 5.83 -6.20
CA VAL A 21 -7.55 6.08 -6.83
C VAL A 21 -8.59 5.05 -6.39
N ILE A 22 -8.21 3.78 -6.27
CA ILE A 22 -9.09 2.70 -5.77
C ILE A 22 -9.43 2.94 -4.29
N CYS A 23 -8.43 3.26 -3.44
CA CYS A 23 -8.68 3.59 -2.04
C CYS A 23 -9.65 4.78 -1.89
N LEU A 24 -9.42 5.85 -2.65
CA LEU A 24 -10.28 7.03 -2.61
C LEU A 24 -11.68 6.74 -3.13
N SER A 25 -11.82 6.03 -4.24
CA SER A 25 -13.14 5.72 -4.81
C SER A 25 -13.96 4.84 -3.88
N LEU A 26 -13.38 3.79 -3.29
CA LEU A 26 -14.07 2.96 -2.30
C LEU A 26 -14.42 3.74 -1.03
N THR A 27 -13.51 4.57 -0.52
CA THR A 27 -13.79 5.44 0.62
C THR A 27 -14.99 6.35 0.35
N LEU A 28 -15.05 6.93 -0.85
CA LEU A 28 -16.12 7.83 -1.26
C LEU A 28 -17.46 7.10 -1.42
N VAL A 29 -17.44 5.89 -1.99
CA VAL A 29 -18.63 5.01 -2.05
C VAL A 29 -19.15 4.70 -0.65
N ILE A 30 -18.29 4.34 0.30
CA ILE A 30 -18.69 4.06 1.69
C ILE A 30 -19.23 5.31 2.38
N ALA A 31 -18.65 6.48 2.09
CA ALA A 31 -19.14 7.76 2.62
C ALA A 31 -20.55 8.09 2.13
N LEU A 32 -20.86 7.77 0.86
CA LEU A 32 -22.18 8.00 0.27
C LEU A 32 -23.22 6.95 0.69
N CYS A 33 -22.84 5.68 0.88
CA CYS A 33 -23.77 4.59 1.13
C CYS A 33 -24.05 4.29 2.62
N SER A 34 -23.14 4.68 3.53
CA SER A 34 -23.27 4.25 4.94
C SER A 34 -23.17 5.42 5.91
N SER A 35 -21.96 5.85 6.28
CA SER A 35 -21.76 6.94 7.23
C SER A 35 -20.33 7.45 7.13
N PHE A 36 -20.13 8.76 7.35
CA PHE A 36 -18.80 9.36 7.41
C PHE A 36 -17.87 8.67 8.41
N HIS A 37 -18.43 8.17 9.51
CA HIS A 37 -17.69 7.41 10.53
C HIS A 37 -17.06 6.11 9.98
N GLN A 38 -17.83 5.39 9.17
CA GLN A 38 -17.39 4.14 8.55
C GLN A 38 -16.38 4.41 7.44
N ALA A 39 -16.62 5.46 6.64
CA ALA A 39 -15.68 5.90 5.60
C ALA A 39 -14.33 6.32 6.21
N TYR A 40 -14.34 7.04 7.33
CA TYR A 40 -13.12 7.40 8.06
C TYR A 40 -12.36 6.15 8.54
N SER A 41 -13.09 5.18 9.11
CA SER A 41 -12.49 3.90 9.55
C SER A 41 -11.86 3.14 8.38
N PHE A 42 -12.57 3.04 7.25
CA PHE A 42 -12.06 2.40 6.04
C PHE A 42 -10.81 3.09 5.51
N PHE A 43 -10.86 4.42 5.38
CA PHE A 43 -9.78 5.25 4.87
C PHE A 43 -8.49 5.09 5.68
N LEU A 44 -8.62 5.09 7.02
CA LEU A 44 -7.48 4.85 7.91
C LEU A 44 -6.88 3.45 7.70
N GLY A 45 -7.72 2.42 7.59
CA GLY A 45 -7.24 1.06 7.33
C GLY A 45 -6.49 0.96 6.01
N SER A 46 -7.05 1.53 4.94
CA SER A 46 -6.40 1.57 3.63
C SER A 46 -5.10 2.38 3.62
N LEU A 47 -5.04 3.51 4.34
CA LEU A 47 -3.81 4.30 4.47
C LEU A 47 -2.67 3.50 5.12
N ILE A 48 -2.97 2.69 6.15
CA ILE A 48 -1.98 1.86 6.82
C ILE A 48 -1.40 0.81 5.88
N ALA A 49 -2.16 0.33 4.89
CA ALA A 49 -1.63 -0.54 3.85
C ALA A 49 -0.82 0.24 2.80
N PHE A 50 -1.24 1.45 2.45
CA PHE A 50 -0.63 2.28 1.42
C PHE A 50 0.75 2.82 1.84
N PHE A 51 0.90 3.42 3.03
CA PHE A 51 2.14 4.05 3.49
C PHE A 51 3.38 3.13 3.44
N PRO A 52 3.33 1.90 3.99
CA PRO A 52 4.43 0.95 3.91
C PRO A 52 4.80 0.59 2.48
N GLN A 53 3.83 0.54 1.56
CA GLN A 53 4.09 0.28 0.14
C GLN A 53 4.88 1.42 -0.51
N ILE A 54 4.56 2.68 -0.21
CA ILE A 54 5.31 3.84 -0.72
C ILE A 54 6.78 3.72 -0.31
N ILE A 55 7.02 3.42 0.97
CA ILE A 55 8.35 3.31 1.55
C ILE A 55 9.10 2.12 0.93
N PHE A 56 8.42 0.99 0.73
CA PHE A 56 8.98 -0.17 0.04
C PHE A 56 9.41 0.16 -1.39
N ILE A 57 8.53 0.78 -2.18
CA ILE A 57 8.81 1.18 -3.56
C ILE A 57 9.98 2.16 -3.62
N TYR A 58 10.00 3.16 -2.73
CA TYR A 58 11.10 4.11 -2.63
C TYR A 58 12.41 3.40 -2.29
N TYR A 59 12.40 2.51 -1.30
CA TYR A 59 13.58 1.75 -0.88
C TYR A 59 14.13 0.85 -1.99
N VAL A 60 13.25 0.14 -2.71
CA VAL A 60 13.62 -0.75 -3.81
C VAL A 60 14.14 0.04 -5.02
N LEU A 61 13.50 1.16 -5.39
CA LEU A 61 13.91 1.98 -6.54
C LEU A 61 15.23 2.74 -6.31
N PHE A 62 15.48 3.21 -5.08
CA PHE A 62 16.66 4.02 -4.79
C PHE A 62 17.92 3.17 -4.54
N ARG A 63 17.75 1.88 -4.20
CA ARG A 63 18.88 0.99 -3.95
C ARG A 63 19.41 0.42 -5.27
N LYS A 64 20.60 0.88 -5.68
CA LYS A 64 21.31 0.52 -6.92
C LYS A 64 21.63 -0.99 -7.10
N ASN A 65 21.24 -1.85 -6.16
CA ASN A 65 21.64 -3.26 -6.08
C ASN A 65 20.44 -4.20 -5.81
N THR A 66 19.36 -4.00 -6.57
CA THR A 66 18.11 -4.77 -6.52
C THR A 66 18.25 -6.25 -6.89
N GLN A 67 19.42 -6.68 -7.40
CA GLN A 67 19.66 -8.07 -7.80
C GLN A 67 19.95 -9.03 -6.64
N LYS A 68 20.23 -8.53 -5.42
CA LYS A 68 20.39 -9.41 -4.25
C LYS A 68 19.03 -9.69 -3.63
N VAL A 69 18.59 -10.95 -3.68
CA VAL A 69 17.37 -11.47 -3.04
C VAL A 69 17.26 -11.02 -1.56
N THR A 70 18.39 -10.92 -0.87
CA THR A 70 18.49 -10.42 0.53
C THR A 70 18.01 -8.97 0.70
N ALA A 71 18.20 -8.10 -0.31
CA ALA A 71 17.76 -6.71 -0.25
C ALA A 71 16.25 -6.58 -0.41
N LEU A 72 15.62 -7.46 -1.20
CA LEU A 72 14.16 -7.54 -1.32
C LEU A 72 13.54 -8.05 -0.02
N TYR A 73 14.08 -9.11 0.57
CA TYR A 73 13.64 -9.64 1.87
C TYR A 73 13.73 -8.60 2.99
N ARG A 74 14.81 -7.82 3.03
CA ARG A 74 14.94 -6.70 3.99
C ARG A 74 13.92 -5.60 3.72
N GLY A 75 13.60 -5.32 2.46
CA GLY A 75 12.55 -4.37 2.10
C GLY A 75 11.18 -4.82 2.58
N GLU A 76 10.83 -6.09 2.37
CA GLU A 76 9.55 -6.65 2.82
C GLU A 76 9.45 -6.66 4.36
N GLY A 77 10.51 -7.09 5.06
CA GLY A 77 10.52 -7.05 6.52
C GLY A 77 10.36 -5.63 7.08
N LEU A 78 10.98 -4.63 6.43
CA LEU A 78 10.86 -3.23 6.82
C LEU A 78 9.45 -2.68 6.54
N LYS A 79 8.82 -3.08 5.44
CA LYS A 79 7.41 -2.81 5.15
C LYS A 79 6.51 -3.33 6.28
N TRP A 80 6.66 -4.60 6.67
CA TRP A 80 5.87 -5.20 7.74
C TRP A 80 6.05 -4.50 9.09
N LEU A 81 7.28 -4.16 9.47
CA LEU A 81 7.56 -3.40 10.70
C LEU A 81 6.84 -2.05 10.73
N ILE A 82 6.91 -1.30 9.63
CA ILE A 82 6.22 -0.01 9.50
C ILE A 82 4.71 -0.20 9.61
N THR A 83 4.16 -1.20 8.92
CA THR A 83 2.73 -1.52 9.01
C THR A 83 2.31 -1.77 10.45
N ILE A 84 3.05 -2.58 11.21
CA ILE A 84 2.73 -2.90 12.61
C ILE A 84 2.74 -1.65 13.48
N VAL A 85 3.76 -0.79 13.34
CA VAL A 85 3.86 0.45 14.11
C VAL A 85 2.70 1.40 13.81
N LEU A 86 2.38 1.60 12.54
CA LEU A 86 1.22 2.41 12.11
C LEU A 86 -0.10 1.82 12.62
N MET A 87 -0.25 0.49 12.55
CA MET A 87 -1.44 -0.21 13.03
C MET A 87 -1.68 0.05 14.52
N VAL A 88 -0.65 -0.17 15.34
CA VAL A 88 -0.72 0.08 16.79
C VAL A 88 -1.00 1.55 17.08
N PHE A 89 -0.37 2.47 16.35
CA PHE A 89 -0.58 3.90 16.52
C PHE A 89 -2.03 4.32 16.23
N VAL A 90 -2.60 3.86 15.12
CA VAL A 90 -3.98 4.20 14.74
C VAL A 90 -4.98 3.57 15.69
N LEU A 91 -4.80 2.30 16.07
CA LEU A 91 -5.69 1.65 17.03
C LEU A 91 -5.66 2.32 18.42
N LYS A 92 -4.54 2.91 18.82
CA LYS A 92 -4.41 3.64 20.09
C LYS A 92 -5.01 5.05 20.05
N THR A 93 -4.90 5.73 18.92
CA THR A 93 -5.22 7.17 18.80
C THR A 93 -6.59 7.46 18.21
N ALA A 94 -7.12 6.58 17.36
CA ALA A 94 -8.40 6.78 16.72
C ALA A 94 -9.55 6.44 17.67
N ILE A 95 -10.18 7.50 18.20
CA ILE A 95 -11.38 7.41 19.02
C ILE A 95 -12.55 7.01 18.13
N SER A 96 -13.20 5.90 18.47
CA SER A 96 -14.35 5.34 17.75
C SER A 96 -13.96 4.84 16.34
N LEU A 97 -13.25 3.71 16.26
CA LEU A 97 -13.04 2.99 15.00
C LEU A 97 -14.05 1.86 14.85
N ASN A 98 -14.71 1.78 13.70
CA ASN A 98 -15.39 0.54 13.32
C ASN A 98 -14.31 -0.46 12.87
N MET A 99 -13.95 -1.38 13.77
CA MET A 99 -12.86 -2.34 13.53
C MET A 99 -13.09 -3.18 12.28
N MET A 100 -14.32 -3.67 12.02
CA MET A 100 -14.58 -4.50 10.84
C MET A 100 -14.27 -3.76 9.54
N ILE A 101 -14.75 -2.51 9.42
CA ILE A 101 -14.60 -1.70 8.21
C ILE A 101 -13.15 -1.22 8.06
N PHE A 102 -12.49 -0.90 9.17
CA PHE A 102 -11.08 -0.59 9.21
C PHE A 102 -10.22 -1.75 8.68
N PHE A 103 -10.41 -2.96 9.21
CA PHE A 103 -9.69 -4.14 8.73
C PHE A 103 -10.04 -4.49 7.28
N ALA A 104 -11.30 -4.29 6.86
CA ALA A 104 -11.68 -4.48 5.46
C ALA A 104 -10.89 -3.55 4.51
N GLY A 105 -10.78 -2.27 4.86
CA GLY A 105 -9.97 -1.30 4.10
C GLY A 105 -8.49 -1.65 4.08
N TYR A 106 -7.96 -2.10 5.22
CA TYR A 106 -6.58 -2.59 5.33
C TYR A 106 -6.32 -3.80 4.43
N PHE A 107 -7.13 -4.86 4.53
CA PHE A 107 -6.96 -6.07 3.74
C PHE A 107 -7.11 -5.81 2.24
N LEU A 108 -8.08 -4.99 1.82
CA LEU A 108 -8.23 -4.61 0.41
C LEU A 108 -7.01 -3.86 -0.11
N GLY A 109 -6.48 -2.92 0.66
CA GLY A 109 -5.22 -2.25 0.33
C GLY A 109 -4.07 -3.25 0.23
N LEU A 110 -3.99 -4.21 1.15
CA LEU A 110 -2.95 -5.24 1.17
C LEU A 110 -3.05 -6.20 -0.03
N PHE A 111 -4.26 -6.56 -0.44
CA PHE A 111 -4.51 -7.32 -1.66
C PHE A 111 -4.05 -6.55 -2.91
N CYS A 112 -4.40 -5.26 -3.01
CA CYS A 112 -3.93 -4.40 -4.10
C CYS A 112 -2.39 -4.41 -4.16
N ASN A 113 -1.75 -4.19 -3.01
CA ASN A 113 -0.31 -4.20 -2.84
C ASN A 113 0.37 -5.50 -3.26
N GLY A 114 -0.26 -6.66 -3.01
CA GLY A 114 0.26 -7.99 -3.34
C GLY A 114 0.02 -8.40 -4.79
N ILE A 115 -1.06 -7.92 -5.42
CA ILE A 115 -1.38 -8.23 -6.82
C ILE A 115 -0.44 -7.48 -7.78
N PHE A 116 -0.02 -6.26 -7.44
CA PHE A 116 0.87 -5.45 -8.28
C PHE A 116 2.21 -6.12 -8.69
N PRO A 117 3.00 -6.71 -7.77
CA PRO A 117 4.26 -7.38 -8.16
C PRO A 117 4.04 -8.60 -9.06
N ILE A 118 2.89 -9.28 -8.95
CA ILE A 118 2.55 -10.44 -9.79
C ILE A 118 2.29 -10.00 -11.24
N PHE A 119 1.57 -8.89 -11.44
CA PHE A 119 1.41 -8.27 -12.76
C PHE A 119 2.74 -7.75 -13.34
N LEU A 120 3.64 -7.27 -12.47
CA LEU A 120 4.96 -6.77 -12.87
C LEU A 120 5.86 -7.89 -13.45
N ASN A 121 5.82 -9.08 -12.86
CA ASN A 121 6.63 -10.23 -13.29
C ASN A 121 6.17 -10.79 -14.65
N ARG A 122 4.89 -10.61 -15.02
CA ARG A 122 4.35 -11.07 -16.31
C ARG A 122 4.72 -10.20 -17.51
N GLN A 123 5.18 -8.96 -17.31
CA GLN A 123 5.58 -8.07 -18.42
C GLN A 123 7.10 -8.04 -18.67
N THR A 124 7.87 -8.81 -17.90
CA THR A 124 9.33 -8.94 -18.06
C THR A 124 9.77 -10.31 -18.59
N GLN A 125 8.84 -11.22 -18.87
CA GLN A 125 9.03 -12.39 -19.74
C GLN A 125 8.51 -12.08 -21.14
#